data_AF-A0A830HV02-F1
#
_entry.id   AF-A0A830HV02-F1
#
_cell.length_a   1.000
_cell.length_b   1.000
_cell.length_c   1.000
_cell.angle_alpha   90.00
_cell.angle_beta   90.00
_cell.angle_gamma   90.00
#
_symmetry.space_group_name_H-M   'P 1'
#
loop_
_entity.id
_entity.type
_entity.pdbx_description
1 polymer ?
#
loop_
_entity_poly.entity_id
_entity_poly.type
_entity_poly.pdbx_seq_one_letter_code
_entity_poly.pdbx_strand_id
1 'polypeptide(L)'
;MSVPTSTRISKSMNVSGSSPLYSARLYSAHHPVRSPSSFLFHSSHLRCRRERICASASSSSASASSSSSSSSEPSGGPAWRGFMPPQGSLPLLPDGTPDYTSIDALPQSKILTYTIRKLLVEEVKQDTDPRPWTNFDAILTPVREVNDMEGTAADVTERARRVFEGILPALGIGWVPPLWKKYVQPNVPQTAGNFAFFLVFYNLFPWLMGPMQGADHVEVPTPKRLKQVLPFLPETLRLPQSVKAERCRFLESSGCASVCVNSCKAPSQQWLKEDFGMDMHIQPNYDDFSCVWRFGVEAPPLSEDEAVLVPCFTNCKSDYRGLKSDMQAYESLEVIAARASEAARADAAVAVTPDGTATSADSLRARIDEVKRGGKCWSVDDQRRKVRAEV
;
A
#
# COMPACT_ATOMS: atom_id res chain seq x y z
N MET A 1 65.95 22.88 -4.77
CA MET A 1 64.48 22.92 -4.72
C MET A 1 64.06 21.84 -3.71
N SER A 2 64.05 22.16 -2.42
CA SER A 2 62.98 22.87 -1.69
C SER A 2 61.95 21.90 -1.11
N VAL A 3 62.09 21.72 0.20
CA VAL A 3 61.10 21.43 1.25
C VAL A 3 60.87 19.96 1.67
N PRO A 4 60.96 19.67 3.00
CA PRO A 4 60.90 18.34 3.58
C PRO A 4 59.62 18.06 4.39
N THR A 5 59.63 16.87 4.98
CA THR A 5 58.75 16.27 5.98
C THR A 5 58.62 17.05 7.30
N SER A 6 57.41 17.03 7.87
CA SER A 6 57.04 16.93 9.30
C SER A 6 57.49 18.01 10.30
N THR A 7 56.50 18.71 10.89
CA THR A 7 56.57 19.25 12.26
C THR A 7 55.28 18.98 13.04
N ARG A 8 55.37 18.03 13.97
CA ARG A 8 55.02 18.09 15.41
C ARG A 8 54.16 19.28 15.90
N ILE A 9 53.20 19.04 16.81
CA ILE A 9 53.18 19.56 18.20
C ILE A 9 51.82 19.28 18.89
N SER A 10 51.92 18.66 20.06
CA SER A 10 50.93 18.52 21.11
C SER A 10 50.48 19.86 21.70
N LYS A 11 49.22 19.97 22.11
CA LYS A 11 48.86 20.84 23.25
C LYS A 11 47.59 20.34 23.93
N SER A 12 47.75 20.00 25.21
CA SER A 12 46.68 19.90 26.19
C SER A 12 46.07 21.28 26.43
N MET A 13 44.77 21.32 26.71
CA MET A 13 44.20 22.33 27.59
C MET A 13 42.89 21.82 28.21
N ASN A 14 42.95 21.70 29.53
CA ASN A 14 41.88 21.46 30.48
C ASN A 14 41.07 22.74 30.61
N VAL A 15 39.74 22.70 30.48
CA VAL A 15 38.85 23.67 31.16
C VAL A 15 37.56 22.96 31.58
N SER A 16 37.43 22.87 32.90
CA SER A 16 36.26 22.59 33.73
C SER A 16 35.06 23.51 33.47
N GLY A 17 33.84 23.00 33.59
CA GLY A 17 32.64 23.84 33.59
C GLY A 17 31.31 23.11 33.75
N SER A 18 31.01 22.67 34.98
CA SER A 18 29.69 22.77 35.63
C SER A 18 28.42 22.38 34.85
N SER A 19 27.88 21.19 35.15
CA SER A 19 26.47 20.83 34.94
C SER A 19 25.70 21.01 36.26
N PRO A 20 24.57 21.75 36.30
CA PRO A 20 23.71 21.76 37.47
C PRO A 20 22.73 20.59 37.45
N LEU A 21 22.71 19.91 38.59
CA LEU A 21 21.69 18.98 39.05
C LEU A 21 20.28 19.57 38.89
N TYR A 22 19.37 18.86 38.24
CA TYR A 22 17.94 19.07 38.43
C TYR A 22 17.34 17.91 39.23
N SER A 23 16.80 18.33 40.37
CA SER A 23 16.23 17.55 41.46
C SER A 23 14.94 16.84 41.04
N ALA A 24 14.92 15.51 41.20
CA ALA A 24 13.70 14.72 41.18
C ALA A 24 12.96 14.94 42.51
N ARG A 25 11.85 15.68 42.48
CA ARG A 25 10.91 15.73 43.61
C ARG A 25 10.05 14.47 43.64
N LEU A 26 10.30 13.66 44.67
CA LEU A 26 9.36 12.71 45.22
C LEU A 26 8.08 13.43 45.67
N TYR A 27 6.93 12.97 45.19
CA TYR A 27 5.66 13.13 45.87
C TYR A 27 4.98 11.76 45.93
N SER A 28 4.98 11.19 47.12
CA SER A 28 4.03 10.19 47.56
C SER A 28 2.87 10.94 48.23
N ALA A 29 1.62 10.57 47.96
CA ALA A 29 0.75 10.00 48.98
C ALA A 29 -0.76 9.94 48.58
N HIS A 30 -1.39 8.88 49.11
CA HIS A 30 -2.80 8.73 49.53
C HIS A 30 -3.94 8.51 48.51
N HIS A 31 -4.40 7.25 48.51
CA HIS A 31 -5.79 6.82 48.28
C HIS A 31 -6.79 7.56 49.20
N PRO A 32 -8.08 7.63 48.80
CA PRO A 32 -9.03 6.77 49.51
C PRO A 32 -10.07 6.06 48.63
N VAL A 33 -10.54 4.97 49.22
CA VAL A 33 -11.59 4.02 48.84
C VAL A 33 -12.99 4.65 48.88
N ARG A 34 -13.86 4.34 47.89
CA ARG A 34 -15.30 4.07 48.10
C ARG A 34 -16.02 3.54 46.85
N SER A 35 -16.51 2.30 46.93
CA SER A 35 -17.81 1.86 46.38
C SER A 35 -18.75 1.60 47.61
N PRO A 36 -20.03 1.16 47.54
CA PRO A 36 -20.73 0.43 46.47
C PRO A 36 -22.17 0.94 46.16
N SER A 37 -22.82 0.32 45.14
CA SER A 37 -24.25 -0.10 45.05
C SER A 37 -24.65 -0.13 43.56
N SER A 38 -24.75 -1.26 42.84
CA SER A 38 -25.72 -2.39 42.88
C SER A 38 -27.07 -2.10 42.19
N PHE A 39 -27.50 -3.07 41.36
CA PHE A 39 -28.88 -3.42 40.92
C PHE A 39 -29.47 -2.59 39.74
N LEU A 40 -30.08 -3.15 38.68
CA LEU A 40 -30.74 -4.43 38.44
C LEU A 40 -30.77 -4.80 36.93
N PHE A 41 -30.63 -6.10 36.65
CA PHE A 41 -31.03 -6.77 35.42
C PHE A 41 -32.57 -6.89 35.33
N HIS A 42 -33.12 -6.79 34.12
CA HIS A 42 -34.41 -7.39 33.81
C HIS A 42 -34.35 -8.09 32.45
N SER A 43 -34.46 -9.42 32.50
CA SER A 43 -34.70 -10.30 31.38
C SER A 43 -36.05 -10.98 31.64
N SER A 44 -36.94 -11.03 30.64
CA SER A 44 -38.24 -11.68 30.77
C SER A 44 -38.41 -12.73 29.68
N HIS A 45 -38.76 -13.92 30.16
CA HIS A 45 -38.93 -15.17 29.44
C HIS A 45 -40.11 -15.22 28.46
N LEU A 46 -39.87 -15.98 27.38
CA LEU A 46 -40.77 -16.84 26.61
C LEU A 46 -42.01 -17.40 27.35
N ARG A 47 -43.17 -17.43 26.66
CA ARG A 47 -43.94 -18.68 26.40
C ARG A 47 -45.17 -18.50 25.47
N CYS A 48 -45.02 -19.02 24.25
CA CYS A 48 -45.88 -19.96 23.52
C CYS A 48 -47.34 -20.21 23.97
N ARG A 49 -48.31 -20.10 23.05
CA ARG A 49 -49.32 -21.17 22.79
C ARG A 49 -50.14 -20.98 21.50
N ARG A 50 -50.15 -22.05 20.67
CA ARG A 50 -51.24 -22.64 19.83
C ARG A 50 -51.95 -21.74 18.79
N GLU A 51 -52.21 -22.16 17.55
CA GLU A 51 -52.66 -23.48 17.10
C GLU A 51 -52.49 -23.65 15.57
N ARG A 52 -52.44 -24.90 15.10
CA ARG A 52 -52.36 -25.33 13.69
C ARG A 52 -53.72 -25.18 13.00
N ILE A 53 -53.76 -25.10 11.66
CA ILE A 53 -54.34 -26.12 10.75
C ILE A 53 -54.15 -25.72 9.28
N CYS A 54 -53.88 -26.74 8.46
CA CYS A 54 -53.60 -26.73 7.02
C CYS A 54 -54.82 -26.39 6.14
N ALA A 55 -54.56 -25.81 4.96
CA ALA A 55 -55.29 -26.03 3.68
C ALA A 55 -54.52 -25.28 2.57
N SER A 56 -53.74 -25.97 1.72
CA SER A 56 -54.14 -26.59 0.45
C SER A 56 -54.25 -25.64 -0.75
N ALA A 57 -53.53 -26.01 -1.80
CA ALA A 57 -53.89 -25.87 -3.21
C ALA A 57 -53.87 -24.48 -3.87
N SER A 58 -52.76 -24.23 -4.57
CA SER A 58 -52.71 -23.93 -6.01
C SER A 58 -53.97 -23.36 -6.69
N SER A 59 -53.87 -22.15 -7.23
CA SER A 59 -54.05 -21.89 -8.67
C SER A 59 -53.84 -20.41 -9.01
N SER A 60 -53.31 -20.22 -10.21
CA SER A 60 -52.81 -19.01 -10.81
C SER A 60 -53.92 -18.02 -11.19
N SER A 61 -53.70 -16.72 -10.97
CA SER A 61 -54.17 -15.67 -11.88
C SER A 61 -53.58 -14.32 -11.52
N ALA A 62 -53.09 -13.63 -12.55
CA ALA A 62 -52.38 -12.37 -12.52
C ALA A 62 -53.25 -11.17 -12.08
N SER A 63 -52.53 -10.07 -11.80
CA SER A 63 -52.92 -8.66 -11.78
C SER A 63 -53.20 -8.04 -10.42
N ALA A 64 -52.19 -7.35 -9.87
CA ALA A 64 -52.34 -5.99 -9.38
C ALA A 64 -50.96 -5.40 -9.04
N SER A 65 -50.58 -4.39 -9.82
CA SER A 65 -49.79 -3.22 -9.43
C SER A 65 -49.38 -3.12 -7.96
N SER A 66 -48.07 -3.11 -7.72
CA SER A 66 -47.51 -2.42 -6.55
C SER A 66 -46.12 -1.90 -6.89
N SER A 67 -46.06 -0.58 -7.06
CA SER A 67 -44.98 0.30 -6.59
C SER A 67 -43.55 -0.22 -6.77
N SER A 68 -42.91 0.34 -7.79
CA SER A 68 -41.48 0.59 -7.87
C SER A 68 -40.81 0.80 -6.50
N SER A 69 -40.25 -0.27 -5.95
CA SER A 69 -39.13 -0.18 -5.01
C SER A 69 -37.88 -0.43 -5.84
N SER A 70 -37.22 0.66 -6.23
CA SER A 70 -35.92 0.68 -6.87
C SER A 70 -34.92 -0.16 -6.07
N SER A 71 -34.72 -1.40 -6.49
CA SER A 71 -33.55 -2.18 -6.15
C SER A 71 -32.35 -1.52 -6.84
N SER A 72 -31.55 -0.78 -6.06
CA SER A 72 -30.28 -0.25 -6.51
C SER A 72 -29.35 -1.41 -6.85
N GLU A 73 -29.14 -1.66 -8.14
CA GLU A 73 -28.04 -2.46 -8.66
C GLU A 73 -26.69 -1.89 -8.16
N PRO A 74 -25.65 -2.72 -7.93
CA PRO A 74 -24.32 -2.19 -7.70
C PRO A 74 -23.83 -1.54 -8.99
N SER A 75 -23.49 -0.26 -8.86
CA SER A 75 -23.08 0.67 -9.91
C SER A 75 -21.97 0.11 -10.84
N GLY A 76 -22.32 -0.19 -12.09
CA GLY A 76 -21.44 -0.84 -13.08
C GLY A 76 -20.44 0.07 -13.80
N GLY A 77 -19.60 0.81 -13.08
CA GLY A 77 -18.54 1.66 -13.66
C GLY A 77 -17.17 1.46 -13.02
N PRO A 78 -16.09 1.99 -13.62
CA PRO A 78 -14.73 1.75 -13.16
C PRO A 78 -14.34 2.65 -11.98
N ALA A 79 -13.54 2.13 -11.06
CA ALA A 79 -13.31 2.77 -9.77
C ALA A 79 -12.60 4.12 -9.83
N TRP A 80 -11.72 4.33 -10.82
CA TRP A 80 -11.06 5.62 -11.05
C TRP A 80 -12.02 6.77 -11.41
N ARG A 81 -13.26 6.47 -11.81
CA ARG A 81 -14.35 7.47 -12.00
C ARG A 81 -15.23 7.65 -10.76
N GLY A 82 -14.83 7.09 -9.62
CA GLY A 82 -15.57 7.20 -8.35
C GLY A 82 -16.60 6.10 -8.13
N PHE A 83 -16.65 5.06 -8.97
CA PHE A 83 -17.47 3.88 -8.73
C PHE A 83 -16.84 3.01 -7.64
N MET A 84 -17.65 2.34 -6.84
CA MET A 84 -17.16 1.43 -5.82
C MET A 84 -17.25 -0.01 -6.32
N PRO A 85 -16.10 -0.69 -6.55
CA PRO A 85 -16.11 -2.08 -6.96
C PRO A 85 -16.57 -2.98 -5.80
N PRO A 86 -17.20 -4.13 -6.08
CA PRO A 86 -17.55 -5.11 -5.05
C PRO A 86 -16.28 -5.74 -4.45
N GLN A 87 -16.36 -6.24 -3.21
CA GLN A 87 -15.28 -6.98 -2.56
C GLN A 87 -15.79 -8.27 -1.92
N GLY A 88 -14.93 -9.28 -1.82
CA GLY A 88 -15.31 -10.62 -1.37
C GLY A 88 -14.90 -11.00 0.06
N SER A 89 -13.90 -10.33 0.65
CA SER A 89 -13.22 -10.85 1.86
C SER A 89 -13.51 -10.11 3.17
N LEU A 90 -13.93 -8.85 3.14
CA LEU A 90 -14.28 -8.07 4.36
C LEU A 90 -15.77 -7.72 4.40
N PRO A 91 -16.35 -7.58 5.61
CA PRO A 91 -17.69 -7.01 5.75
C PRO A 91 -17.72 -5.57 5.26
N LEU A 92 -18.88 -5.15 4.76
CA LEU A 92 -19.12 -3.79 4.30
C LEU A 92 -19.73 -2.95 5.42
N LEU A 93 -19.27 -1.71 5.54
CA LEU A 93 -19.94 -0.67 6.30
C LEU A 93 -21.23 -0.22 5.57
N PRO A 94 -22.15 0.50 6.26
CA PRO A 94 -23.40 0.97 5.65
C PRO A 94 -23.21 1.89 4.44
N ASP A 95 -22.03 2.51 4.30
CA ASP A 95 -21.65 3.34 3.16
C ASP A 95 -21.05 2.56 1.99
N GLY A 96 -20.94 1.23 2.10
CA GLY A 96 -20.38 0.35 1.08
C GLY A 96 -18.86 0.18 1.14
N THR A 97 -18.17 0.84 2.08
CA THR A 97 -16.70 0.71 2.23
C THR A 97 -16.31 -0.55 3.01
N PRO A 98 -15.09 -1.09 2.80
CA PRO A 98 -14.60 -2.21 3.62
C PRO A 98 -14.44 -1.86 5.11
N ASP A 99 -14.89 -2.75 5.98
CA ASP A 99 -14.64 -2.67 7.42
C ASP A 99 -13.27 -3.28 7.77
N TYR A 100 -12.29 -2.42 8.02
CA TYR A 100 -10.93 -2.79 8.43
C TYR A 100 -10.75 -2.93 9.95
N THR A 101 -11.80 -2.80 10.77
CA THR A 101 -11.67 -2.77 12.25
C THR A 101 -10.95 -3.99 12.82
N SER A 102 -11.20 -5.17 12.26
CA SER A 102 -10.54 -6.42 12.67
C SER A 102 -9.03 -6.40 12.43
N ILE A 103 -8.59 -5.80 11.33
CA ILE A 103 -7.17 -5.65 10.96
C ILE A 103 -6.53 -4.55 11.82
N ASP A 104 -7.22 -3.42 12.00
CA ASP A 104 -6.73 -2.26 12.77
C ASP A 104 -6.63 -2.55 14.28
N ALA A 105 -7.40 -3.51 14.78
CA ALA A 105 -7.33 -3.96 16.17
C ALA A 105 -5.99 -4.64 16.50
N LEU A 106 -5.34 -5.26 15.50
CA LEU A 106 -4.13 -6.05 15.69
C LEU A 106 -2.95 -5.20 16.19
N PRO A 107 -2.15 -5.70 17.15
CA PRO A 107 -1.02 -4.95 17.70
C PRO A 107 -0.01 -4.48 16.64
N GLN A 108 0.34 -5.36 15.69
CA GLN A 108 1.26 -5.03 14.61
C GLN A 108 0.74 -3.90 13.72
N SER A 109 -0.56 -3.86 13.43
CA SER A 109 -1.18 -2.80 12.63
C SER A 109 -1.04 -1.44 13.32
N LYS A 110 -1.28 -1.38 14.62
CA LYS A 110 -1.13 -0.16 15.42
C LYS A 110 0.31 0.34 15.45
N ILE A 111 1.26 -0.58 15.66
CA ILE A 111 2.70 -0.25 15.68
C ILE A 111 3.16 0.27 14.32
N LEU A 112 2.80 -0.42 13.23
CA LEU A 112 3.22 -0.02 11.88
C LEU A 112 2.59 1.30 11.44
N THR A 113 1.30 1.49 11.73
CA THR A 113 0.59 2.76 11.44
C THR A 113 1.24 3.92 12.19
N TYR A 114 1.51 3.74 13.49
CA TYR A 114 2.19 4.76 14.31
C TYR A 114 3.57 5.09 13.75
N THR A 115 4.38 4.07 13.45
CA THR A 115 5.75 4.25 12.95
C THR A 115 5.78 4.95 11.61
N ILE A 116 4.92 4.54 10.66
CA ILE A 116 4.82 5.18 9.35
C ILE A 116 4.40 6.64 9.47
N ARG A 117 3.35 6.92 10.27
CA ARG A 117 2.92 8.31 10.49
C ARG A 117 4.04 9.14 11.08
N LYS A 118 4.77 8.61 12.06
CA LYS A 118 5.92 9.30 12.66
C LYS A 118 6.97 9.69 11.62
N LEU A 119 7.39 8.74 10.79
CA LEU A 119 8.41 8.98 9.76
C LEU A 119 7.91 9.98 8.69
N LEU A 120 6.64 9.90 8.31
CA LEU A 120 6.03 10.85 7.38
C LEU A 120 5.96 12.26 7.97
N VAL A 121 5.54 12.39 9.24
CA VAL A 121 5.50 13.68 9.95
C VAL A 121 6.90 14.26 10.13
N GLU A 122 7.92 13.42 10.32
CA GLU A 122 9.33 13.86 10.37
C GLU A 122 9.82 14.41 9.01
N GLU A 123 9.40 13.81 7.89
CA GLU A 123 9.69 14.33 6.54
C GLU A 123 8.96 15.65 6.24
N VAL A 124 7.67 15.76 6.59
CA VAL A 124 6.88 16.98 6.36
C VAL A 124 7.20 18.08 7.39
N LYS A 125 7.73 17.70 8.56
CA LYS A 125 8.00 18.55 9.74
C LYS A 125 6.75 19.16 10.37
N GLN A 126 5.58 18.63 10.06
CA GLN A 126 4.30 19.06 10.61
C GLN A 126 3.34 17.88 10.69
N ASP A 127 2.47 17.88 11.71
CA ASP A 127 1.34 16.96 11.83
C ASP A 127 0.05 17.76 11.84
N THR A 128 -0.74 17.66 10.78
CA THR A 128 -1.97 18.42 10.56
C THR A 128 -3.24 17.60 10.86
N ASP A 129 -3.12 16.28 11.01
CA ASP A 129 -4.28 15.40 11.16
C ASP A 129 -4.64 15.19 12.65
N PRO A 130 -5.86 15.54 13.10
CA PRO A 130 -6.22 15.45 14.51
C PRO A 130 -6.53 14.01 14.98
N ARG A 131 -6.63 13.04 14.05
CA ARG A 131 -6.99 11.66 14.40
C ARG A 131 -5.87 10.97 15.20
N PRO A 132 -6.17 9.88 15.92
CA PRO A 132 -5.16 9.12 16.64
C PRO A 132 -4.02 8.63 15.75
N TRP A 133 -2.81 8.52 16.32
CA TRP A 133 -1.61 8.08 15.59
C TRP A 133 -1.66 6.64 15.09
N THR A 134 -2.53 5.82 15.66
CA THR A 134 -2.78 4.44 15.23
C THR A 134 -3.91 4.31 14.23
N ASN A 135 -4.52 5.41 13.79
CA ASN A 135 -5.57 5.40 12.79
C ASN A 135 -4.94 5.48 11.38
N PHE A 136 -5.32 4.54 10.50
CA PHE A 136 -4.79 4.45 9.14
C PHE A 136 -5.08 5.72 8.32
N ASP A 137 -6.29 6.26 8.36
CA ASP A 137 -6.65 7.43 7.53
C ASP A 137 -5.81 8.66 7.86
N ALA A 138 -5.29 8.71 9.09
CA ALA A 138 -4.42 9.77 9.55
C ALA A 138 -3.04 9.76 8.90
N ILE A 139 -2.62 8.65 8.28
CA ILE A 139 -1.37 8.59 7.52
C ILE A 139 -1.53 9.23 6.13
N LEU A 140 -2.75 9.25 5.58
CA LEU A 140 -2.99 9.70 4.22
C LEU A 140 -2.79 11.21 4.06
N THR A 141 -2.97 11.97 5.14
CA THR A 141 -2.71 13.41 5.17
C THR A 141 -1.23 13.70 4.94
N PRO A 142 -0.29 13.24 5.80
CA PRO A 142 1.13 13.50 5.57
C PRO A 142 1.68 12.77 4.33
N VAL A 143 1.11 11.64 3.90
CA VAL A 143 1.45 11.03 2.60
C VAL A 143 1.19 12.00 1.43
N ARG A 144 0.02 12.65 1.41
CA ARG A 144 -0.31 13.64 0.36
C ARG A 144 0.60 14.85 0.45
N GLU A 145 0.86 15.33 1.66
CA GLU A 145 1.80 16.45 1.89
C GLU A 145 3.20 16.11 1.35
N VAL A 146 3.76 14.91 1.63
CA VAL A 146 5.04 14.46 1.06
C VAL A 146 5.03 14.42 -0.46
N ASN A 147 3.94 13.96 -1.07
CA ASN A 147 3.77 13.97 -2.53
C ASN A 147 3.72 15.41 -3.08
N ASP A 148 3.10 16.32 -2.34
CA ASP A 148 2.85 17.70 -2.76
C ASP A 148 4.02 18.66 -2.43
N MET A 149 5.00 18.21 -1.65
CA MET A 149 6.27 18.91 -1.43
C MET A 149 7.00 19.26 -2.74
N GLU A 150 7.73 20.37 -2.70
CA GLU A 150 8.54 20.84 -3.83
C GLU A 150 9.59 19.80 -4.29
N GLY A 151 9.79 19.72 -5.60
CA GLY A 151 10.76 18.81 -6.22
C GLY A 151 10.22 18.08 -7.45
N THR A 152 11.11 17.29 -8.05
CA THR A 152 10.89 16.37 -9.19
C THR A 152 10.26 15.05 -8.74
N ALA A 153 9.87 14.18 -9.69
CA ALA A 153 9.39 12.81 -9.39
C ALA A 153 10.42 12.01 -8.58
N ALA A 154 11.69 12.17 -8.94
CA ALA A 154 12.81 11.54 -8.25
C ALA A 154 12.92 12.04 -6.81
N ASP A 155 12.77 13.35 -6.58
CA ASP A 155 12.81 13.92 -5.22
C ASP A 155 11.67 13.39 -4.34
N VAL A 156 10.46 13.24 -4.89
CA VAL A 156 9.31 12.66 -4.16
C VAL A 156 9.55 11.19 -3.84
N THR A 157 10.04 10.43 -4.83
CA THR A 157 10.35 9.00 -4.66
C THR A 157 11.42 8.81 -3.61
N GLU A 158 12.47 9.63 -3.61
CA GLU A 158 13.55 9.58 -2.63
C GLU A 158 13.08 9.96 -1.22
N ARG A 159 12.20 10.97 -1.09
CA ARG A 159 11.54 11.29 0.20
C ARG A 159 10.76 10.10 0.74
N ALA A 160 9.91 9.51 -0.10
CA ALA A 160 9.13 8.35 0.30
C ALA A 160 10.04 7.14 0.60
N ARG A 161 11.13 6.95 -0.14
CA ARG A 161 12.12 5.89 0.08
C ARG A 161 12.75 5.99 1.48
N ARG A 162 13.13 7.20 1.92
CA ARG A 162 13.64 7.42 3.29
C ARG A 162 12.64 7.03 4.37
N VAL A 163 11.34 7.22 4.13
CA VAL A 163 10.29 6.72 5.03
C VAL A 163 10.38 5.20 5.12
N PHE A 164 10.51 4.48 3.99
CA PHE A 164 10.65 3.02 3.99
C PHE A 164 11.94 2.54 4.69
N GLU A 165 13.08 3.17 4.40
CA GLU A 165 14.36 2.90 5.07
C GLU A 165 14.27 3.08 6.58
N GLY A 166 13.48 4.05 7.04
CA GLY A 166 13.28 4.35 8.45
C GLY A 166 12.43 3.33 9.21
N ILE A 167 11.58 2.54 8.54
CA ILE A 167 10.63 1.62 9.19
C ILE A 167 11.37 0.57 10.02
N LEU A 168 12.29 -0.18 9.42
CA LEU A 168 12.95 -1.31 10.08
C LEU A 168 13.86 -0.86 11.24
N PRO A 169 14.67 0.21 11.10
CA PRO A 169 15.38 0.81 12.24
C PRO A 169 14.46 1.29 13.36
N ALA A 170 13.34 1.94 13.03
CA ALA A 170 12.37 2.39 14.03
C ALA A 170 11.72 1.24 14.81
N LEU A 171 11.61 0.06 14.18
CA LEU A 171 11.14 -1.19 14.81
C LEU A 171 12.25 -1.98 15.51
N GLY A 172 13.50 -1.49 15.52
CA GLY A 172 14.65 -2.17 16.15
C GLY A 172 15.22 -3.34 15.34
N ILE A 173 14.81 -3.49 14.07
CA ILE A 173 15.20 -4.58 13.17
C ILE A 173 15.96 -4.09 11.92
N GLY A 174 16.55 -2.90 11.98
CA GLY A 174 17.35 -2.33 10.89
C GLY A 174 18.58 -3.15 10.48
N TRP A 175 18.98 -4.16 11.26
CA TRP A 175 20.04 -5.11 10.92
C TRP A 175 19.60 -6.19 9.93
N VAL A 176 18.28 -6.36 9.69
CA VAL A 176 17.73 -7.42 8.85
C VAL A 176 18.10 -7.24 7.37
N PRO A 177 17.90 -6.07 6.72
CA PRO A 177 18.24 -5.92 5.30
C PRO A 177 19.70 -6.24 4.95
N PRO A 178 20.73 -5.70 5.65
CA PRO A 178 22.11 -6.00 5.30
C PRO A 178 22.47 -7.47 5.53
N LEU A 179 21.88 -8.13 6.54
CA LEU A 179 22.08 -9.56 6.75
C LEU A 179 21.42 -10.39 5.63
N TRP A 180 20.19 -10.03 5.26
CA TRP A 180 19.45 -10.69 4.19
C TRP A 180 20.20 -10.60 2.86
N LYS A 181 20.54 -9.38 2.44
CA LYS A 181 21.22 -9.11 1.16
C LYS A 181 22.58 -9.79 1.06
N LYS A 182 23.34 -9.83 2.16
CA LYS A 182 24.71 -10.38 2.15
C LYS A 182 24.76 -11.90 2.29
N TYR A 183 23.88 -12.49 3.09
CA TYR A 183 24.00 -13.90 3.48
C TYR A 183 22.83 -14.78 3.04
N VAL A 184 21.62 -14.23 2.93
CA VAL A 184 20.45 -15.03 2.57
C VAL A 184 20.23 -15.02 1.06
N GLN A 185 20.14 -13.84 0.46
CA GLN A 185 19.81 -13.69 -0.95
C GLN A 185 20.76 -14.47 -1.89
N PRO A 186 22.10 -14.45 -1.73
CA PRO A 186 22.99 -15.17 -2.65
C PRO A 186 22.94 -16.69 -2.51
N ASN A 187 22.43 -17.19 -1.38
CA ASN A 187 22.47 -18.61 -1.02
C ASN A 187 21.11 -19.29 -1.06
N VAL A 188 20.02 -18.53 -1.21
CA VAL A 188 18.66 -19.03 -1.23
C VAL A 188 18.14 -19.02 -2.67
N PRO A 189 17.55 -20.12 -3.17
CA PRO A 189 16.90 -20.13 -4.47
C PRO A 189 15.84 -19.04 -4.58
N GLN A 190 15.74 -18.37 -5.74
CA GLN A 190 14.82 -17.26 -5.95
C GLN A 190 13.37 -17.59 -5.56
N THR A 191 12.90 -18.80 -5.85
CA THR A 191 11.55 -19.25 -5.49
C THR A 191 11.28 -19.30 -3.98
N ALA A 192 12.30 -19.69 -3.21
CA ALA A 192 12.24 -19.68 -1.75
C ALA A 192 12.34 -18.25 -1.19
N GLY A 193 13.16 -17.40 -1.82
CA GLY A 193 13.22 -15.96 -1.50
C GLY A 193 11.87 -15.27 -1.73
N ASN A 194 11.27 -15.46 -2.90
CA ASN A 194 9.95 -14.95 -3.25
C ASN A 194 8.89 -15.41 -2.26
N PHE A 195 8.88 -16.70 -1.90
CA PHE A 195 7.94 -17.23 -0.92
C PHE A 195 8.15 -16.65 0.48
N ALA A 196 9.39 -16.40 0.89
CA ALA A 196 9.69 -15.73 2.16
C ALA A 196 9.13 -14.29 2.18
N PHE A 197 9.32 -13.52 1.10
CA PHE A 197 8.72 -12.20 0.96
C PHE A 197 7.19 -12.27 0.92
N PHE A 198 6.61 -13.23 0.21
CA PHE A 198 5.17 -13.49 0.27
C PHE A 198 4.69 -13.66 1.72
N LEU A 199 5.36 -14.48 2.53
CA LEU A 199 4.97 -14.68 3.93
C LEU A 199 5.07 -13.39 4.75
N VAL A 200 6.15 -12.62 4.56
CA VAL A 200 6.30 -11.32 5.24
C VAL A 200 5.16 -10.39 4.85
N PHE A 201 4.90 -10.25 3.55
CA PHE A 201 3.85 -9.38 3.03
C PHE A 201 2.46 -9.80 3.51
N TYR A 202 2.15 -11.09 3.38
CA TYR A 202 0.87 -11.69 3.77
C TYR A 202 0.55 -11.52 5.26
N ASN A 203 1.55 -11.64 6.14
CA ASN A 203 1.33 -11.56 7.58
C ASN A 203 1.46 -10.13 8.14
N LEU A 204 2.33 -9.30 7.56
CA LEU A 204 2.69 -8.01 8.14
C LEU A 204 1.94 -6.83 7.51
N PHE A 205 1.60 -6.87 6.22
CA PHE A 205 1.05 -5.73 5.49
C PHE A 205 -0.48 -5.67 5.27
N PRO A 206 -1.34 -6.56 5.83
CA PRO A 206 -2.79 -6.38 5.72
C PRO A 206 -3.31 -5.03 6.22
N TRP A 207 -2.63 -4.38 7.17
CA TRP A 207 -3.00 -3.03 7.63
C TRP A 207 -2.91 -1.96 6.54
N LEU A 208 -1.98 -2.11 5.59
CA LEU A 208 -1.70 -1.14 4.53
C LEU A 208 -2.47 -1.46 3.24
N MET A 209 -2.51 -2.74 2.86
CA MET A 209 -3.08 -3.18 1.58
C MET A 209 -4.46 -3.80 1.72
N GLY A 210 -4.87 -4.20 2.92
CA GLY A 210 -6.07 -5.00 3.13
C GLY A 210 -5.82 -6.51 2.95
N PRO A 211 -6.89 -7.30 2.86
CA PRO A 211 -6.80 -8.75 2.65
C PRO A 211 -6.06 -9.07 1.36
N MET A 212 -5.18 -10.07 1.44
CA MET A 212 -4.35 -10.49 0.33
C MET A 212 -4.42 -11.99 0.11
N GLN A 213 -4.12 -12.41 -1.11
CA GLN A 213 -4.03 -13.80 -1.50
C GLN A 213 -2.71 -14.06 -2.23
N GLY A 214 -2.27 -15.31 -2.20
CA GLY A 214 -1.14 -15.74 -3.02
C GLY A 214 -1.54 -15.83 -4.49
N ALA A 215 -0.69 -15.34 -5.38
CA ALA A 215 -0.82 -15.49 -6.83
C ALA A 215 0.46 -16.10 -7.42
N ASP A 216 0.45 -16.39 -8.73
CA ASP A 216 1.57 -16.92 -9.50
C ASP A 216 2.24 -18.14 -8.84
N HIS A 217 1.44 -19.18 -8.58
CA HIS A 217 1.92 -20.34 -7.83
C HIS A 217 2.89 -21.19 -8.65
N VAL A 218 3.98 -21.60 -8.03
CA VAL A 218 4.97 -22.52 -8.61
C VAL A 218 5.02 -23.80 -7.81
N GLU A 219 5.15 -24.92 -8.50
CA GLU A 219 5.39 -26.22 -7.88
C GLU A 219 6.87 -26.43 -7.60
N VAL A 220 7.22 -26.63 -6.33
CA VAL A 220 8.59 -26.93 -5.91
C VAL A 220 8.65 -28.31 -5.27
N PRO A 221 9.72 -29.09 -5.50
CA PRO A 221 9.86 -30.40 -4.87
C PRO A 221 10.01 -30.24 -3.35
N THR A 222 9.27 -31.06 -2.59
CA THR A 222 9.33 -31.03 -1.13
C THR A 222 10.74 -31.38 -0.65
N PRO A 223 11.39 -30.53 0.17
CA PRO A 223 12.73 -30.81 0.66
C PRO A 223 12.80 -32.17 1.36
N LYS A 224 13.79 -33.00 1.03
CA LYS A 224 13.94 -34.36 1.60
C LYS A 224 13.91 -34.38 3.13
N ARG A 225 14.56 -33.39 3.77
CA ARG A 225 14.54 -33.23 5.23
C ARG A 225 13.15 -32.96 5.78
N LEU A 226 12.34 -32.17 5.07
CA LEU A 226 10.98 -31.88 5.49
C LEU A 226 10.08 -33.12 5.38
N LYS A 227 10.21 -33.91 4.31
CA LYS A 227 9.53 -35.21 4.18
C LYS A 227 9.95 -36.23 5.24
N GLN A 228 11.21 -36.22 5.66
CA GLN A 228 11.69 -37.10 6.74
C GLN A 228 11.01 -36.79 8.08
N VAL A 229 10.75 -35.51 8.35
CA VAL A 229 10.07 -35.06 9.59
C VAL A 229 8.55 -35.23 9.47
N LEU A 230 7.98 -34.97 8.28
CA LEU A 230 6.55 -35.01 8.02
C LEU A 230 6.26 -35.91 6.80
N PRO A 231 6.16 -37.23 7.00
CA PRO A 231 6.03 -38.20 5.89
C PRO A 231 4.71 -38.12 5.13
N PHE A 232 3.71 -37.42 5.67
CA PHE A 232 2.41 -37.20 5.02
C PHE A 232 2.40 -36.01 4.04
N LEU A 233 3.52 -35.27 3.90
CA LEU A 233 3.59 -34.16 2.95
C LEU A 233 3.64 -34.64 1.48
N PRO A 234 3.02 -33.89 0.56
CA PRO A 234 3.02 -34.22 -0.87
C PRO A 234 4.43 -34.19 -1.48
N GLU A 235 4.58 -34.73 -2.69
CA GLU A 235 5.86 -34.71 -3.41
C GLU A 235 6.30 -33.32 -3.86
N THR A 236 5.32 -32.50 -4.23
CA THR A 236 5.49 -31.10 -4.62
C THR A 236 4.67 -30.21 -3.71
N LEU A 237 5.21 -29.05 -3.38
CA LEU A 237 4.53 -27.97 -2.68
C LEU A 237 4.20 -26.88 -3.70
N ARG A 238 2.96 -26.41 -3.69
CA ARG A 238 2.50 -25.30 -4.51
C ARG A 238 2.68 -24.01 -3.72
N LEU A 239 3.68 -23.21 -4.07
CA LEU A 239 4.05 -21.98 -3.34
C LEU A 239 3.66 -20.73 -4.15
N PRO A 240 2.98 -19.74 -3.55
CA PRO A 240 2.74 -18.45 -4.20
C PRO A 240 4.06 -17.68 -4.38
N GLN A 241 4.18 -16.95 -5.48
CA GLN A 241 5.35 -16.11 -5.79
C GLN A 241 5.02 -14.61 -5.82
N SER A 242 3.74 -14.28 -5.68
CA SER A 242 3.24 -12.92 -5.63
C SER A 242 2.12 -12.80 -4.58
N VAL A 243 1.87 -11.57 -4.12
CA VAL A 243 0.67 -11.23 -3.35
C VAL A 243 -0.28 -10.41 -4.21
N LYS A 244 -1.57 -10.75 -4.17
CA LYS A 244 -2.64 -9.96 -4.77
C LYS A 244 -3.54 -9.43 -3.65
N ALA A 245 -3.57 -8.12 -3.49
CA ALA A 245 -4.62 -7.46 -2.73
C ALA A 245 -5.88 -7.46 -3.59
N GLU A 246 -6.98 -8.03 -3.08
CA GLU A 246 -8.27 -7.98 -3.78
C GLU A 246 -8.72 -6.54 -3.98
N ARG A 247 -8.49 -5.72 -2.95
CA ARG A 247 -8.81 -4.30 -2.92
C ARG A 247 -7.77 -3.59 -2.06
N CYS A 248 -6.84 -2.90 -2.71
CA CYS A 248 -5.72 -2.22 -2.08
C CYS A 248 -6.22 -1.01 -1.28
N ARG A 249 -6.22 -1.16 0.06
CA ARG A 249 -6.66 -0.11 1.00
C ARG A 249 -5.96 1.22 0.74
N PHE A 250 -4.65 1.22 0.50
CA PHE A 250 -3.89 2.45 0.21
C PHE A 250 -4.32 3.12 -1.09
N LEU A 251 -4.52 2.36 -2.17
CA LEU A 251 -4.95 2.90 -3.46
C LEU A 251 -6.35 3.49 -3.37
N GLU A 252 -7.28 2.75 -2.79
CA GLU A 252 -8.66 3.20 -2.58
C GLU A 252 -8.71 4.48 -1.72
N SER A 253 -8.06 4.46 -0.55
CA SER A 253 -8.18 5.54 0.42
C SER A 253 -7.42 6.80 0.00
N SER A 254 -6.30 6.64 -0.72
CA SER A 254 -5.61 7.78 -1.33
C SER A 254 -6.46 8.40 -2.43
N GLY A 255 -7.19 7.57 -3.19
CA GLY A 255 -8.06 7.99 -4.29
C GLY A 255 -7.27 8.67 -5.40
N CYS A 256 -5.98 8.36 -5.56
CA CYS A 256 -5.12 9.06 -6.50
C CYS A 256 -3.98 8.19 -7.02
N ALA A 257 -3.90 8.02 -8.35
CA ALA A 257 -2.82 7.26 -8.99
C ALA A 257 -1.43 7.90 -8.76
N SER A 258 -1.31 9.23 -8.70
CA SER A 258 -0.03 9.90 -8.40
C SER A 258 0.50 9.51 -7.02
N VAL A 259 -0.36 9.53 -6.00
CA VAL A 259 0.01 9.12 -4.63
C VAL A 259 0.35 7.62 -4.59
N CYS A 260 -0.43 6.79 -5.28
CA CYS A 260 -0.13 5.35 -5.39
C CYS A 260 1.25 5.09 -5.98
N VAL A 261 1.58 5.75 -7.10
CA VAL A 261 2.87 5.53 -7.78
C VAL A 261 4.03 6.09 -6.98
N ASN A 262 3.95 7.35 -6.56
CA ASN A 262 5.08 8.08 -5.99
C ASN A 262 5.32 7.78 -4.51
N SER A 263 4.29 7.35 -3.76
CA SER A 263 4.42 7.10 -2.32
C SER A 263 4.41 5.61 -1.96
N CYS A 264 3.91 4.74 -2.84
CA CYS A 264 3.88 3.30 -2.60
C CYS A 264 4.69 2.53 -3.63
N LYS A 265 4.30 2.55 -4.92
CA LYS A 265 4.90 1.68 -5.95
C LYS A 265 6.40 1.94 -6.15
N ALA A 266 6.78 3.11 -6.64
CA ALA A 266 8.16 3.39 -7.01
C ALA A 266 9.12 3.29 -5.81
N PRO A 267 8.80 3.89 -4.64
CA PRO A 267 9.66 3.78 -3.46
C PRO A 267 9.79 2.34 -2.95
N SER A 268 8.71 1.55 -2.93
CA SER A 268 8.78 0.16 -2.44
C SER A 268 9.64 -0.71 -3.35
N GLN A 269 9.51 -0.57 -4.67
CA GLN A 269 10.32 -1.32 -5.63
C GLN A 269 11.81 -0.96 -5.49
N GLN A 270 12.11 0.35 -5.38
CA GLN A 270 13.48 0.83 -5.21
C GLN A 270 14.08 0.36 -3.88
N TRP A 271 13.35 0.53 -2.77
CA TRP A 271 13.77 0.10 -1.44
C TRP A 271 14.06 -1.40 -1.37
N LEU A 272 13.19 -2.25 -1.92
CA LEU A 272 13.40 -3.70 -1.90
C LEU A 272 14.62 -4.12 -2.74
N LYS A 273 14.82 -3.49 -3.91
CA LYS A 273 15.98 -3.73 -4.77
C LYS A 273 17.28 -3.28 -4.12
N GLU A 274 17.29 -2.09 -3.53
CA GLU A 274 18.50 -1.50 -2.96
C GLU A 274 18.88 -2.12 -1.61
N ASP A 275 17.94 -2.29 -0.68
CA ASP A 275 18.24 -2.74 0.69
C ASP A 275 18.23 -4.26 0.85
N PHE A 276 17.32 -4.95 0.16
CA PHE A 276 17.20 -6.41 0.22
C PHE A 276 17.82 -7.13 -0.97
N GLY A 277 18.19 -6.39 -2.03
CA GLY A 277 18.65 -6.97 -3.28
C GLY A 277 17.53 -7.59 -4.13
N MET A 278 16.26 -7.48 -3.69
CA MET A 278 15.15 -8.21 -4.29
C MET A 278 14.40 -7.35 -5.30
N ASP A 279 14.41 -7.76 -6.57
CA ASP A 279 13.54 -7.16 -7.57
C ASP A 279 12.07 -7.44 -7.23
N MET A 280 11.22 -6.46 -7.53
CA MET A 280 9.79 -6.56 -7.33
C MET A 280 9.07 -5.68 -8.33
N HIS A 281 7.98 -6.20 -8.88
CA HIS A 281 7.09 -5.46 -9.76
C HIS A 281 5.69 -5.37 -9.13
N ILE A 282 5.24 -4.14 -8.86
CA ILE A 282 3.93 -3.84 -8.28
C ILE A 282 3.00 -3.36 -9.39
N GLN A 283 1.89 -4.03 -9.64
CA GLN A 283 0.91 -3.67 -10.66
C GLN A 283 -0.43 -3.31 -10.01
N PRO A 284 -0.78 -2.01 -9.87
CA PRO A 284 -2.08 -1.59 -9.38
C PRO A 284 -3.13 -1.63 -10.50
N ASN A 285 -4.34 -2.11 -10.22
CA ASN A 285 -5.50 -2.00 -11.10
C ASN A 285 -6.41 -0.86 -10.63
N TYR A 286 -6.63 0.11 -11.50
CA TYR A 286 -7.37 1.33 -11.17
C TYR A 286 -8.87 1.23 -11.45
N ASP A 287 -9.32 0.15 -12.09
CA ASP A 287 -10.75 -0.10 -12.33
C ASP A 287 -11.43 -0.79 -11.16
N ASP A 288 -10.70 -1.62 -10.40
CA ASP A 288 -11.24 -2.43 -9.29
C ASP A 288 -10.48 -2.25 -7.96
N PHE A 289 -9.44 -1.41 -7.94
CA PHE A 289 -8.52 -1.20 -6.82
C PHE A 289 -7.67 -2.42 -6.42
N SER A 290 -7.67 -3.51 -7.16
CA SER A 290 -6.76 -4.63 -6.88
C SER A 290 -5.29 -4.22 -7.10
N CYS A 291 -4.36 -4.93 -6.49
CA CYS A 291 -2.93 -4.63 -6.67
C CYS A 291 -2.08 -5.90 -6.50
N VAL A 292 -1.26 -6.21 -7.49
CA VAL A 292 -0.42 -7.41 -7.52
C VAL A 292 1.05 -7.04 -7.28
N TRP A 293 1.72 -7.74 -6.39
CA TRP A 293 3.14 -7.54 -6.08
C TRP A 293 3.88 -8.83 -6.39
N ARG A 294 4.67 -8.82 -7.47
CA ARG A 294 5.45 -9.97 -7.93
C ARG A 294 6.88 -9.86 -7.42
N PHE A 295 7.33 -10.87 -6.67
CA PHE A 295 8.68 -10.91 -6.13
C PHE A 295 9.64 -11.59 -7.10
N GLY A 296 10.87 -11.09 -7.18
CA GLY A 296 11.89 -11.59 -8.10
C GLY A 296 11.64 -11.21 -9.56
N VAL A 297 10.76 -10.24 -9.82
CA VAL A 297 10.46 -9.72 -11.16
C VAL A 297 10.97 -8.29 -11.23
N GLU A 298 11.84 -8.02 -12.20
CA GLU A 298 12.35 -6.67 -12.43
C GLU A 298 11.20 -5.77 -12.92
N ALA A 299 11.04 -4.61 -12.26
CA ALA A 299 10.05 -3.64 -12.67
C ALA A 299 10.48 -2.99 -14.00
N PRO A 300 9.53 -2.71 -14.91
CA PRO A 300 9.83 -1.94 -16.10
C PRO A 300 10.31 -0.53 -15.72
N PRO A 301 11.05 0.16 -16.62
CA PRO A 301 11.35 1.57 -16.45
C PRO A 301 10.06 2.35 -16.20
N LEU A 302 10.09 3.28 -15.25
CA LEU A 302 8.87 3.99 -14.85
C LEU A 302 8.23 4.77 -16.00
N SER A 303 8.99 5.20 -17.02
CA SER A 303 8.46 5.84 -18.24
C SER A 303 7.68 4.90 -19.18
N GLU A 304 7.84 3.59 -19.01
CA GLU A 304 7.21 2.53 -19.81
C GLU A 304 6.15 1.76 -19.01
N ASP A 305 6.00 2.09 -17.73
CA ASP A 305 5.12 1.39 -16.80
C ASP A 305 3.65 1.80 -17.02
N GLU A 306 2.77 0.83 -17.21
CA GLU A 306 1.35 1.12 -17.43
C GLU A 306 0.70 1.89 -16.28
N ALA A 307 1.22 1.74 -15.05
CA ALA A 307 0.70 2.45 -13.89
C ALA A 307 0.77 3.98 -14.02
N VAL A 308 1.66 4.46 -14.89
CA VAL A 308 1.89 5.89 -15.10
C VAL A 308 1.33 6.44 -16.41
N LEU A 309 0.95 5.56 -17.34
CA LEU A 309 0.50 5.93 -18.68
C LEU A 309 -0.98 6.32 -18.73
N VAL A 310 -1.60 6.57 -17.58
CA VAL A 310 -3.05 6.69 -17.39
C VAL A 310 -3.42 7.96 -16.59
N PRO A 311 -4.67 8.47 -16.72
CA PRO A 311 -5.07 9.72 -16.09
C PRO A 311 -5.44 9.47 -14.63
N CYS A 312 -5.50 10.57 -13.87
CA CYS A 312 -5.72 10.51 -12.45
C CYS A 312 -7.17 10.21 -12.15
N PHE A 313 -7.46 9.75 -10.93
CA PHE A 313 -8.84 9.56 -10.54
C PHE A 313 -9.55 10.90 -10.49
N THR A 314 -10.84 10.91 -10.81
CA THR A 314 -11.65 12.13 -10.81
C THR A 314 -11.69 12.79 -9.42
N ASN A 315 -11.56 12.00 -8.36
CA ASN A 315 -11.56 12.42 -6.96
C ASN A 315 -10.16 12.59 -6.34
N CYS A 316 -9.07 12.56 -7.13
CA CYS A 316 -7.72 12.75 -6.58
C CYS A 316 -7.62 14.11 -5.86
N LYS A 317 -7.18 14.11 -4.60
CA LYS A 317 -7.07 15.33 -3.76
C LYS A 317 -5.69 15.97 -3.72
N SER A 318 -4.70 15.39 -4.42
CA SER A 318 -3.36 15.98 -4.50
C SER A 318 -3.42 17.28 -5.30
N ASP A 319 -2.65 18.28 -4.84
CA ASP A 319 -2.46 19.56 -5.52
C ASP A 319 -1.79 19.37 -6.88
N TYR A 320 -0.99 18.31 -7.00
CA TYR A 320 -0.27 17.96 -8.21
C TYR A 320 -0.79 16.67 -8.79
N ARG A 321 -1.90 16.80 -9.50
CA ARG A 321 -2.35 15.86 -10.52
C ARG A 321 -1.54 16.23 -11.76
N GLY A 322 -0.72 15.34 -12.32
CA GLY A 322 0.24 15.67 -13.39
C GLY A 322 -0.28 16.76 -14.35
N LEU A 323 0.46 17.86 -14.42
CA LEU A 323 0.02 19.09 -15.09
C LEU A 323 0.07 18.92 -16.61
N LYS A 324 -0.84 19.62 -17.29
CA LYS A 324 -1.13 19.54 -18.73
C LYS A 324 -0.11 20.29 -19.63
N SER A 325 0.89 20.95 -19.07
CA SER A 325 1.89 21.75 -19.80
C SER A 325 3.24 21.04 -19.70
N ASP A 326 3.85 20.44 -20.73
CA ASP A 326 3.87 20.79 -22.14
C ASP A 326 3.66 19.58 -23.06
N MET A 327 2.90 19.84 -24.11
CA MET A 327 2.65 18.99 -25.26
C MET A 327 3.89 18.83 -26.17
N GLN A 328 5.06 18.53 -25.61
CA GLN A 328 6.30 18.25 -26.37
C GLN A 328 7.00 16.92 -26.05
N ALA A 329 6.40 16.06 -25.23
CA ALA A 329 6.83 14.67 -25.09
C ALA A 329 5.65 13.69 -25.26
N TYR A 330 4.81 13.91 -26.28
CA TYR A 330 4.15 12.78 -26.92
C TYR A 330 5.16 12.16 -27.89
N GLU A 331 6.10 11.37 -27.37
CA GLU A 331 6.42 10.17 -28.13
C GLU A 331 5.12 9.40 -28.26
N SER A 332 4.71 9.12 -29.50
CA SER A 332 3.52 8.31 -29.72
C SER A 332 3.69 6.98 -29.00
N LEU A 333 2.59 6.32 -28.66
CA LEU A 333 2.63 4.96 -28.11
C LEU A 333 3.46 4.01 -28.99
N GLU A 334 3.57 4.30 -30.29
CA GLU A 334 4.40 3.57 -31.25
C GLU A 334 5.90 3.80 -31.01
N VAL A 335 6.33 5.02 -30.64
CA VAL A 335 7.73 5.30 -30.30
C VAL A 335 8.10 4.74 -28.93
N ILE A 336 7.19 4.82 -27.95
CA ILE A 336 7.34 4.14 -26.65
C ILE A 336 7.42 2.63 -26.87
N ALA A 337 6.54 2.05 -27.68
CA ALA A 337 6.58 0.63 -28.03
C ALA A 337 7.80 0.24 -28.87
N ALA A 338 8.39 1.17 -29.63
CA ALA A 338 9.60 0.92 -30.41
C ALA A 338 10.87 0.87 -29.56
N ARG A 339 10.92 1.63 -28.45
CA ARG A 339 12.05 1.60 -27.50
C ARG A 339 11.85 0.64 -26.33
N ALA A 340 10.61 0.27 -26.03
CA ALA A 340 10.29 -0.67 -24.98
C ALA A 340 11.11 -1.95 -25.17
N SER A 341 11.84 -2.34 -24.14
CA SER A 341 12.62 -3.57 -24.16
C SER A 341 11.73 -4.76 -24.53
N GLU A 342 12.31 -5.81 -25.12
CA GLU A 342 11.55 -7.01 -25.46
C GLU A 342 10.84 -7.60 -24.22
N ALA A 343 11.46 -7.45 -23.04
CA ALA A 343 10.86 -7.73 -21.73
C ALA A 343 9.67 -6.82 -21.40
N ALA A 344 9.78 -5.49 -21.58
CA ALA A 344 8.66 -4.56 -21.36
C ALA A 344 7.50 -4.80 -22.33
N ARG A 345 7.78 -5.19 -23.58
CA ARG A 345 6.75 -5.56 -24.57
C ARG A 345 6.10 -6.90 -24.22
N ALA A 346 6.86 -7.87 -23.70
CA ALA A 346 6.32 -9.13 -23.21
C ALA A 346 5.47 -8.91 -21.95
N ASP A 347 5.93 -8.09 -21.00
CA ASP A 347 5.18 -7.74 -19.79
C ASP A 347 3.90 -6.97 -20.13
N ALA A 348 3.93 -6.01 -21.06
CA ALA A 348 2.74 -5.31 -21.54
C ALA A 348 1.79 -6.23 -22.32
N ALA A 349 2.32 -7.19 -23.09
CA ALA A 349 1.51 -8.21 -23.76
C ALA A 349 0.86 -9.18 -22.76
N VAL A 350 1.53 -9.45 -21.63
CA VAL A 350 0.98 -10.17 -20.48
C VAL A 350 0.05 -9.27 -19.64
N ALA A 351 0.20 -7.95 -19.66
CA ALA A 351 -0.62 -6.99 -18.90
C ALA A 351 -2.03 -6.77 -19.48
N VAL A 352 -2.34 -7.38 -20.63
CA VAL A 352 -3.72 -7.58 -21.12
C VAL A 352 -4.47 -8.65 -20.28
N THR A 353 -3.80 -9.26 -19.30
CA THR A 353 -4.43 -10.12 -18.28
C THR A 353 -5.23 -9.27 -17.26
N PRO A 354 -6.17 -9.90 -16.51
CA PRO A 354 -6.96 -9.22 -15.45
C PRO A 354 -6.15 -8.47 -14.38
N ASP A 355 -4.82 -8.65 -14.35
CA ASP A 355 -3.91 -8.13 -13.34
C ASP A 355 -3.13 -6.87 -13.80
N GLY A 356 -3.44 -6.31 -14.98
CA GLY A 356 -2.91 -5.03 -15.47
C GLY A 356 -3.49 -3.80 -14.77
N THR A 357 -3.20 -2.58 -15.26
CA THR A 357 -3.76 -1.36 -14.64
C THR A 357 -5.24 -1.10 -14.93
N ALA A 358 -5.85 -1.97 -15.71
CA ALA A 358 -7.24 -1.98 -16.05
C ALA A 358 -7.73 -3.43 -16.11
N THR A 359 -9.03 -3.62 -15.91
CA THR A 359 -9.69 -4.93 -15.98
C THR A 359 -9.77 -5.50 -17.40
N SER A 360 -9.59 -4.67 -18.43
CA SER A 360 -9.63 -5.08 -19.84
C SER A 360 -8.82 -4.13 -20.73
N ALA A 361 -8.45 -4.61 -21.91
CA ALA A 361 -7.78 -3.80 -22.93
C ALA A 361 -8.64 -2.60 -23.38
N ASP A 362 -9.96 -2.76 -23.46
CA ASP A 362 -10.86 -1.68 -23.84
C ASP A 362 -10.90 -0.59 -22.76
N SER A 363 -10.92 -0.98 -21.48
CA SER A 363 -10.81 -0.05 -20.36
C SER A 363 -9.46 0.68 -20.36
N LEU A 364 -8.36 -0.05 -20.59
CA LEU A 364 -7.03 0.54 -20.70
C LEU A 364 -6.96 1.57 -21.85
N ARG A 365 -7.47 1.22 -23.05
CA ARG A 365 -7.53 2.14 -24.19
C ARG A 365 -8.38 3.37 -23.89
N ALA A 366 -9.54 3.20 -23.27
CA ALA A 366 -10.40 4.32 -22.87
C ALA A 366 -9.68 5.28 -21.90
N ARG A 367 -8.88 4.75 -20.97
CA ARG A 367 -8.06 5.56 -20.06
C ARG A 367 -6.93 6.28 -20.80
N ILE A 368 -6.22 5.60 -21.69
CA ILE A 368 -5.18 6.21 -22.53
C ILE A 368 -5.77 7.34 -23.39
N ASP A 369 -6.93 7.15 -23.99
CA ASP A 369 -7.58 8.20 -24.79
C ASP A 369 -8.05 9.38 -23.92
N GLU A 370 -8.39 9.14 -22.65
CA GLU A 370 -8.64 10.21 -21.69
C GLU A 370 -7.36 10.96 -21.31
N VAL A 371 -6.21 10.29 -21.19
CA VAL A 371 -4.90 10.97 -21.06
C VAL A 371 -4.63 11.87 -22.25
N LYS A 372 -4.84 11.36 -23.47
CA LYS A 372 -4.64 12.13 -24.70
C LYS A 372 -5.46 13.42 -24.70
N ARG A 373 -6.66 13.41 -24.10
CA ARG A 373 -7.55 14.57 -23.99
C ARG A 373 -7.29 15.44 -22.75
N GLY A 374 -6.82 14.84 -21.64
CA GLY A 374 -6.88 15.41 -20.29
C GLY A 374 -5.55 15.52 -19.52
N GLY A 375 -4.42 15.04 -20.07
CA GLY A 375 -3.11 15.04 -19.40
C GLY A 375 -2.81 13.73 -18.63
N LYS A 376 -1.52 13.48 -18.33
CA LYS A 376 -1.06 12.32 -17.55
C LYS A 376 -1.21 12.63 -16.05
N CYS A 377 -1.66 11.68 -15.24
CA CYS A 377 -1.61 11.80 -13.77
C CYS A 377 -0.17 11.80 -13.24
N TRP A 378 0.70 11.09 -13.97
CA TRP A 378 2.08 10.87 -13.61
C TRP A 378 2.98 11.70 -14.51
N SER A 379 3.27 12.90 -14.03
CA SER A 379 4.34 13.74 -14.50
C SER A 379 4.57 14.72 -13.37
N VAL A 380 5.42 14.29 -12.45
CA VAL A 380 6.26 15.22 -11.72
C VAL A 380 7.51 15.40 -12.59
N ASP A 381 7.31 15.82 -13.84
CA ASP A 381 8.41 16.06 -14.76
C ASP A 381 9.29 17.18 -14.20
N ASP A 382 10.53 17.29 -14.70
CA ASP A 382 11.45 18.39 -14.39
C ASP A 382 10.82 19.80 -14.55
N GLN A 383 9.64 19.88 -15.16
CA GLN A 383 8.83 21.08 -15.30
C GLN A 383 8.00 21.49 -14.06
N ARG A 384 7.89 20.70 -12.98
CA ARG A 384 7.14 21.12 -11.77
C ARG A 384 7.67 22.43 -11.17
N ARG A 385 8.98 22.68 -11.30
CA ARG A 385 9.60 23.97 -10.94
C ARG A 385 9.11 25.12 -11.82
N LYS A 386 8.90 24.86 -13.12
CA LYS A 386 8.42 25.87 -14.08
C LYS A 386 6.98 26.26 -13.77
N VAL A 387 6.10 25.28 -13.54
CA VAL A 387 4.70 25.57 -13.20
C VAL A 387 4.56 26.30 -11.86
N ARG A 388 5.43 26.04 -10.88
CA ARG A 388 5.49 26.82 -9.63
C ARG A 388 6.06 28.23 -9.79
N ALA A 389 6.87 28.49 -10.82
CA ALA A 389 7.43 29.82 -11.08
C ALA A 389 6.44 30.75 -11.81
N GLU A 390 5.36 30.20 -12.37
CA GLU A 390 4.31 30.91 -13.10
C GLU A 390 3.06 31.22 -12.25
N VAL A 391 3.00 30.70 -11.02
CA VAL A 391 1.98 30.97 -10.00
C VAL A 391 2.60 31.85 -8.92
#